data_AF-A0AA95SNG4-F1
#
_entry.id   AF-A0AA95SNG4-F1
#
_cell.length_a   1.000
_cell.length_b   1.000
_cell.length_c   1.000
_cell.angle_alpha   90.00
_cell.angle_beta   90.00
_cell.angle_gamma   90.00
#
_symmetry.space_group_name_H-M   'P 1'
#
loop_
_entity.id
_entity.type
_entity.pdbx_description
1 polymer ?
#
loop_
_entity_poly.entity_id
_entity_poly.type
_entity_poly.pdbx_seq_one_letter_code
_entity_poly.pdbx_strand_id
1 'polypeptide(L)'
;MTSAIPSLPAEPATILLMQQDGGDGFADTERSGLDEPAPARTVPTILLVEDNPINQVVALEFLALMGLQTRLANNGLEALQLCAEAAPDLVLMDIQMPGMDGLECARRLRALQGAGELARFPILALTAHALDSDVQASLAAGMDEHLTKPLDFVSLRLRLGRWVAMPQSS
;
A
#
# COMPACT_ATOMS: atom_id res chain seq x y z
N MET A 1 48.64 -20.45 -1.68
CA MET A 1 48.69 -21.38 -0.54
C MET A 1 48.30 -20.58 0.69
N THR A 2 47.03 -20.72 1.12
CA THR A 2 46.64 -21.41 2.38
C THR A 2 46.96 -20.52 3.59
N SER A 3 45.95 -19.81 4.13
CA SER A 3 45.13 -20.25 5.29
C SER A 3 45.63 -19.47 6.54
N ALA A 4 44.87 -19.06 7.54
CA ALA A 4 43.49 -19.26 7.94
C ALA A 4 43.13 -18.13 8.93
N ILE A 5 41.83 -17.83 9.07
CA ILE A 5 41.26 -17.17 10.26
C ILE A 5 40.96 -18.28 11.28
N PRO A 6 41.14 -18.02 12.59
CA PRO A 6 40.01 -18.23 13.52
C PRO A 6 39.92 -17.09 14.55
N SER A 7 38.76 -16.46 14.70
CA SER A 7 37.69 -16.78 15.66
C SER A 7 37.92 -16.12 17.03
N LEU A 8 37.10 -15.09 17.31
CA LEU A 8 36.88 -14.50 18.63
C LEU A 8 36.20 -15.51 19.57
N PRO A 9 36.35 -15.31 20.89
CA PRO A 9 35.18 -15.41 21.76
C PRO A 9 34.99 -14.20 22.69
N ALA A 10 33.78 -14.16 23.25
CA ALA A 10 33.06 -13.09 23.93
C ALA A 10 33.64 -12.53 25.24
N GLU A 11 33.36 -11.24 25.47
CA GLU A 11 32.99 -10.49 26.70
C GLU A 11 32.99 -11.28 28.03
N PRO A 12 33.42 -10.67 29.18
CA PRO A 12 32.51 -9.73 29.86
C PRO A 12 33.15 -8.59 30.67
N ALA A 13 32.45 -7.47 30.81
CA ALA A 13 32.70 -6.47 31.86
C ALA A 13 31.45 -6.32 32.76
N THR A 14 31.54 -6.97 33.92
CA THR A 14 30.66 -6.88 35.10
C THR A 14 30.68 -5.47 35.69
N ILE A 15 29.52 -4.85 35.89
CA ILE A 15 29.34 -3.68 36.76
C ILE A 15 28.58 -4.10 38.02
N LEU A 16 29.17 -3.71 39.15
CA LEU A 16 28.83 -4.03 40.53
C LEU A 16 27.66 -3.17 41.05
N LEU A 17 26.66 -3.82 41.66
CA LEU A 17 25.55 -3.20 42.39
C LEU A 17 25.92 -2.94 43.86
N MET A 18 25.58 -1.76 44.37
CA MET A 18 25.37 -1.50 45.80
C MET A 18 23.92 -1.00 46.01
N GLN A 19 23.22 -1.64 46.95
CA GLN A 19 21.85 -1.34 47.41
C GLN A 19 21.82 -0.05 48.28
N GLN A 20 20.72 0.69 48.43
CA GLN A 20 19.52 0.49 49.28
C GLN A 20 18.61 1.75 49.12
N ASP A 21 17.29 1.85 49.35
CA ASP A 21 16.22 1.03 49.96
C ASP A 21 14.83 1.56 49.48
N GLY A 22 13.83 0.65 49.37
CA GLY A 22 12.47 0.80 49.92
C GLY A 22 11.39 1.62 49.18
N GLY A 23 10.34 0.94 48.68
CA GLY A 23 9.03 1.56 48.43
C GLY A 23 8.12 0.84 47.42
N ASP A 24 7.35 -0.13 47.91
CA ASP A 24 6.21 -0.88 47.35
C ASP A 24 5.53 -0.43 46.02
N GLY A 25 5.30 -1.39 45.12
CA GLY A 25 4.06 -1.41 44.31
C GLY A 25 4.21 -1.73 42.82
N PHE A 26 3.74 -2.94 42.45
CA PHE A 26 3.35 -3.44 41.13
C PHE A 26 4.42 -4.01 40.20
N ALA A 27 4.28 -5.33 40.03
CA ALA A 27 5.04 -6.20 39.16
C ALA A 27 4.71 -6.00 37.68
N ASP A 28 5.77 -6.15 36.88
CA ASP A 28 5.85 -6.87 35.61
C ASP A 28 4.79 -6.58 34.53
N THR A 29 5.20 -5.86 33.49
CA THR A 29 5.69 -6.51 32.26
C THR A 29 5.92 -5.43 31.21
N GLU A 30 7.18 -5.30 30.83
CA GLU A 30 7.63 -4.60 29.65
C GLU A 30 6.81 -5.06 28.43
N ARG A 31 6.01 -4.15 27.85
CA ARG A 31 5.61 -4.27 26.44
C ARG A 31 6.41 -3.26 25.64
N SER A 32 7.70 -3.58 25.53
CA SER A 32 8.48 -3.29 24.34
C SER A 32 7.75 -3.92 23.16
N GLY A 33 7.05 -3.07 22.42
CA GLY A 33 6.52 -3.33 21.10
C GLY A 33 6.72 -2.07 20.30
N LEU A 34 7.99 -1.62 20.22
CA LEU A 34 8.41 -0.72 19.18
C LEU A 34 8.10 -1.45 17.88
N ASP A 35 6.96 -1.11 17.30
CA ASP A 35 6.73 -0.97 15.86
C ASP A 35 7.79 -1.69 15.03
N GLU A 36 7.82 -3.03 15.08
CA GLU A 36 8.67 -3.78 14.18
C GLU A 36 8.09 -3.48 12.81
N PRO A 37 8.83 -2.83 11.90
CA PRO A 37 8.32 -2.60 10.57
C PRO A 37 7.97 -3.97 10.02
N ALA A 38 6.67 -4.17 9.73
CA ALA A 38 6.21 -5.33 8.99
C ALA A 38 7.22 -5.58 7.86
N PRO A 39 7.70 -6.82 7.68
CA PRO A 39 8.85 -7.11 6.83
C PRO A 39 8.73 -6.31 5.54
N ALA A 40 9.69 -5.41 5.30
CA ALA A 40 9.58 -4.41 4.25
C ALA A 40 9.19 -5.11 2.95
N ARG A 41 7.93 -4.93 2.53
CA ARG A 41 7.42 -5.58 1.33
C ARG A 41 8.29 -5.05 0.19
N THR A 42 9.11 -5.92 -0.37
CA THR A 42 10.06 -5.54 -1.42
C THR A 42 9.35 -5.24 -2.74
N VAL A 43 8.13 -5.72 -2.91
CA VAL A 43 7.30 -5.51 -4.09
C VAL A 43 5.98 -4.86 -3.69
N PRO A 44 5.64 -3.68 -4.25
CA PRO A 44 4.37 -3.02 -3.99
C PRO A 44 3.18 -3.87 -4.42
N THR A 45 2.11 -3.78 -3.63
CA THR A 45 0.80 -4.38 -3.89
C THR A 45 -0.18 -3.32 -4.36
N ILE A 46 -0.63 -3.48 -5.61
CA ILE A 46 -1.63 -2.64 -6.24
C ILE A 46 -3.00 -3.29 -6.07
N LEU A 47 -4.00 -2.54 -5.67
CA LEU A 47 -5.39 -2.95 -5.79
C LEU A 47 -5.96 -2.37 -7.08
N LEU A 48 -6.31 -3.23 -8.03
CA LEU A 48 -7.06 -2.86 -9.23
C LEU A 48 -8.55 -3.00 -8.93
N VAL A 49 -9.33 -1.93 -9.15
CA VAL A 49 -10.79 -1.91 -9.01
C VAL A 49 -11.40 -1.61 -10.38
N GLU A 50 -11.99 -2.61 -11.00
CA GLU A 50 -12.49 -2.55 -12.38
C GLU A 50 -13.58 -3.61 -12.56
N ASP A 51 -14.74 -3.26 -13.11
CA ASP A 51 -15.86 -4.19 -13.29
C ASP A 51 -15.87 -4.87 -14.67
N ASN A 52 -15.16 -4.31 -15.66
CA ASN A 52 -15.12 -4.87 -17.00
C ASN A 52 -13.98 -5.91 -17.16
N PRO A 53 -14.29 -7.19 -17.43
CA PRO A 53 -13.27 -8.25 -17.54
C PRO A 53 -12.20 -7.99 -18.60
N ILE A 54 -12.52 -7.29 -19.69
CA ILE A 54 -11.55 -6.96 -20.74
C ILE A 54 -10.53 -5.94 -20.24
N ASN A 55 -11.01 -4.90 -19.54
CA ASN A 55 -10.14 -3.89 -18.93
C ASN A 55 -9.28 -4.51 -17.81
N GLN A 56 -9.85 -5.43 -17.02
CA GLN A 56 -9.12 -6.18 -16.00
C GLN A 56 -7.93 -6.92 -16.60
N VAL A 57 -8.15 -7.68 -17.68
CA VAL A 57 -7.08 -8.45 -18.35
C VAL A 57 -5.93 -7.54 -18.78
N VAL A 58 -6.23 -6.43 -19.45
CA VAL A 58 -5.21 -5.47 -19.91
C VAL A 58 -4.43 -4.86 -18.75
N ALA A 59 -5.13 -4.39 -17.72
CA ALA A 59 -4.49 -3.76 -16.57
C ALA A 59 -3.63 -4.77 -15.78
N LEU A 60 -4.14 -5.98 -15.55
CA LEU A 60 -3.41 -7.04 -14.85
C LEU A 60 -2.16 -7.47 -15.61
N GLU A 61 -2.24 -7.62 -16.94
CA GLU A 61 -1.07 -7.93 -17.76
C GLU A 61 0.00 -6.84 -17.65
N PHE A 62 -0.39 -5.57 -17.73
CA PHE A 62 0.55 -4.46 -17.59
C PHE A 62 1.20 -4.42 -16.21
N LEU A 63 0.44 -4.58 -15.13
CA LEU A 63 0.97 -4.61 -13.76
C LEU A 63 1.91 -5.80 -13.55
N ALA A 64 1.57 -6.97 -14.11
CA ALA A 64 2.41 -8.16 -14.06
C ALA A 64 3.75 -7.96 -14.82
N LEU A 65 3.71 -7.36 -16.02
CA LEU A 65 4.91 -7.01 -16.79
C LEU A 65 5.81 -5.99 -16.07
N MET A 66 5.24 -5.19 -15.16
CA MET A 66 5.98 -4.27 -14.29
C MET A 66 6.54 -4.94 -13.02
N GLY A 67 6.27 -6.25 -12.82
CA GLY A 67 6.70 -7.00 -11.65
C GLY A 67 5.93 -6.67 -10.37
N LEU A 68 4.76 -6.01 -10.47
CA LEU A 68 3.97 -5.58 -9.33
C LEU A 68 3.04 -6.70 -8.85
N GLN A 69 2.83 -6.79 -7.54
CA GLN A 69 1.78 -7.65 -6.98
C GLN A 69 0.44 -6.96 -7.18
N THR A 70 -0.58 -7.70 -7.60
CA THR A 70 -1.91 -7.11 -7.84
C THR A 70 -3.01 -7.93 -7.16
N ARG A 71 -3.92 -7.26 -6.48
CA ARG A 71 -5.23 -7.78 -6.06
C ARG A 71 -6.30 -7.15 -6.96
N LEU A 72 -7.34 -7.90 -7.27
CA LEU A 72 -8.46 -7.44 -8.08
C LEU A 72 -9.71 -7.30 -7.22
N ALA A 73 -10.42 -6.18 -7.39
CA ALA A 73 -11.79 -5.97 -6.95
C ALA A 73 -12.67 -5.72 -8.18
N ASN A 74 -13.84 -6.36 -8.24
CA ASN A 74 -14.77 -6.25 -9.36
C ASN A 74 -15.79 -5.13 -9.18
N ASN A 75 -15.79 -4.44 -8.03
CA ASN A 75 -16.68 -3.33 -7.71
C ASN A 75 -16.18 -2.58 -6.45
N GLY A 76 -16.82 -1.45 -6.15
CA GLY A 76 -16.47 -0.63 -4.97
C GLY A 76 -16.66 -1.32 -3.61
N LEU A 77 -17.64 -2.24 -3.47
CA LEU A 77 -17.84 -2.94 -2.19
C LEU A 77 -16.70 -3.93 -1.90
N GLU A 78 -16.32 -4.71 -2.91
CA GLU A 78 -15.17 -5.61 -2.83
C GLU A 78 -13.87 -4.82 -2.57
N ALA A 79 -13.71 -3.65 -3.18
CA ALA A 79 -12.57 -2.78 -2.92
C ALA A 79 -12.48 -2.34 -1.45
N LEU A 80 -13.59 -1.92 -0.85
CA LEU A 80 -13.66 -1.57 0.58
C LEU A 80 -13.27 -2.74 1.48
N GLN A 81 -13.78 -3.94 1.18
CA GLN A 81 -13.47 -5.16 1.93
C GLN A 81 -11.98 -5.50 1.83
N LEU A 82 -11.44 -5.56 0.62
CA LEU A 82 -10.03 -5.91 0.38
C LEU A 82 -9.07 -4.89 1.01
N CYS A 83 -9.40 -3.60 0.99
CA CYS A 83 -8.64 -2.55 1.67
C CYS A 83 -8.65 -2.72 3.20
N ALA A 84 -9.80 -3.06 3.79
CA ALA A 84 -9.93 -3.29 5.22
C ALA A 84 -9.18 -4.56 5.70
N GLU A 85 -9.14 -5.61 4.87
CA GLU A 85 -8.37 -6.82 5.15
C GLU A 85 -6.86 -6.56 5.14
N ALA A 86 -6.39 -5.82 4.14
CA ALA A 86 -4.99 -5.44 4.01
C ALA A 86 -4.86 -4.19 3.13
N ALA A 87 -4.35 -3.11 3.72
CA ALA A 87 -4.12 -1.87 2.98
C ALA A 87 -3.13 -2.11 1.82
N PRO A 88 -3.48 -1.69 0.58
CA PRO A 88 -2.57 -1.72 -0.55
C PRO A 88 -1.58 -0.56 -0.50
N ASP A 89 -0.53 -0.65 -1.30
CA ASP A 89 0.42 0.45 -1.50
C ASP A 89 -0.15 1.51 -2.46
N LEU A 90 -1.07 1.11 -3.34
CA LEU A 90 -1.78 1.99 -4.28
C LEU A 90 -3.08 1.35 -4.76
N VAL A 91 -4.10 2.16 -5.02
CA VAL A 91 -5.34 1.75 -5.69
C VAL A 91 -5.43 2.35 -7.08
N LEU A 92 -5.65 1.51 -8.10
CA LEU A 92 -6.12 1.92 -9.43
C LEU A 92 -7.62 1.68 -9.49
N MET A 93 -8.41 2.72 -9.69
CA MET A 93 -9.87 2.64 -9.53
C MET A 93 -10.61 3.17 -10.73
N ASP A 94 -11.41 2.32 -11.38
CA ASP A 94 -12.39 2.77 -12.35
C ASP A 94 -13.42 3.69 -11.70
N ILE A 95 -13.70 4.82 -12.35
CA ILE A 95 -14.77 5.72 -11.96
C ILE A 95 -16.13 5.09 -12.29
N GLN A 96 -16.28 4.47 -13.47
CA GLN A 96 -17.58 4.04 -13.99
C GLN A 96 -17.84 2.57 -13.66
N MET A 97 -18.45 2.31 -12.51
CA MET A 97 -18.86 0.97 -12.11
C MET A 97 -20.36 0.91 -11.77
N PRO A 98 -21.04 -0.22 -12.00
CA PRO A 98 -22.42 -0.40 -11.59
C PRO A 98 -22.57 -0.46 -10.05
N GLY A 99 -23.68 0.10 -9.55
CA GLY A 99 -23.96 0.15 -8.13
C GLY A 99 -23.18 1.24 -7.42
N MET A 100 -22.03 0.90 -6.85
CA MET A 100 -21.12 1.87 -6.23
C MET A 100 -20.06 2.29 -7.24
N ASP A 101 -20.13 3.55 -7.68
CA ASP A 101 -19.12 4.12 -8.56
C ASP A 101 -17.79 4.37 -7.84
N GLY A 102 -16.72 4.62 -8.60
CA GLY A 102 -15.39 4.84 -8.04
C GLY A 102 -15.29 6.10 -7.19
N LEU A 103 -16.08 7.14 -7.49
CA LEU A 103 -16.07 8.39 -6.72
C LEU A 103 -16.60 8.16 -5.30
N GLU A 104 -17.73 7.46 -5.19
CA GLU A 104 -18.33 7.08 -3.92
C GLU A 104 -17.42 6.11 -3.15
N CYS A 105 -16.81 5.14 -3.82
CA CYS A 105 -15.84 4.24 -3.22
C CYS A 105 -14.65 5.02 -2.63
N ALA A 106 -14.08 5.97 -3.38
CA ALA A 106 -12.98 6.81 -2.92
C ALA A 106 -13.36 7.66 -1.70
N ARG A 107 -14.55 8.28 -1.70
CA ARG A 107 -15.03 9.05 -0.52
C ARG A 107 -15.10 8.18 0.73
N ARG A 108 -15.60 6.94 0.61
CA ARG A 108 -15.67 6.00 1.73
C ARG A 108 -14.30 5.59 2.22
N LEU A 109 -13.37 5.26 1.33
CA LEU A 109 -11.98 4.95 1.70
C LEU A 109 -11.33 6.14 2.43
N ARG A 110 -11.54 7.37 1.94
CA ARG A 110 -11.03 8.59 2.59
C ARG A 110 -11.67 8.85 3.95
N ALA A 111 -12.95 8.55 4.13
CA ALA A 111 -13.62 8.66 5.42
C ALA A 111 -13.01 7.68 6.44
N LEU A 112 -12.80 6.41 6.05
CA LEU A 112 -12.14 5.40 6.89
C LEU A 112 -10.69 5.81 7.23
N GLN A 113 -9.97 6.36 6.26
CA GLN A 113 -8.62 6.89 6.47
C GLN A 113 -8.60 8.10 7.41
N GLY A 114 -9.58 9.00 7.31
CA GLY A 114 -9.73 10.15 8.20
C GLY A 114 -10.12 9.77 9.64
N ALA A 115 -10.82 8.66 9.81
CA ALA A 115 -11.17 8.08 11.11
C ALA A 115 -10.02 7.29 11.75
N GLY A 116 -8.92 7.06 11.02
CA GLY A 116 -7.79 6.23 11.48
C GLY A 116 -8.07 4.72 11.43
N GLU A 117 -9.15 4.30 10.78
CA GLU A 117 -9.52 2.88 10.62
C GLU A 117 -8.77 2.21 9.47
N LEU A 118 -8.19 3.01 8.56
CA LEU A 118 -7.46 2.53 7.39
C LEU A 118 -6.21 3.38 7.14
N ALA A 119 -5.10 2.74 6.79
CA ALA A 119 -3.88 3.44 6.42
C ALA A 119 -4.07 4.29 5.16
N ARG A 120 -3.39 5.43 5.06
CA ARG A 120 -3.44 6.29 3.87
C ARG A 120 -2.63 5.70 2.73
N PHE A 121 -3.23 5.63 1.54
CA PHE A 121 -2.58 5.24 0.29
C PHE A 121 -3.10 6.08 -0.88
N PRO A 122 -2.32 6.19 -1.96
CA PRO A 122 -2.75 6.87 -3.18
C PRO A 122 -3.88 6.13 -3.90
N ILE A 123 -4.84 6.89 -4.42
CA ILE A 123 -5.94 6.41 -5.26
C ILE A 123 -5.84 7.11 -6.61
N LEU A 124 -5.58 6.33 -7.65
CA LEU A 124 -5.43 6.77 -9.03
C LEU A 124 -6.70 6.41 -9.79
N ALA A 125 -7.41 7.42 -10.27
CA ALA A 125 -8.64 7.27 -11.04
C ALA A 125 -8.34 6.74 -12.44
N LEU A 126 -9.10 5.74 -12.90
CA LEU A 126 -9.19 5.33 -14.29
C LEU A 126 -10.48 5.92 -14.86
N THR A 127 -10.37 6.81 -15.84
CA THR A 127 -11.52 7.49 -16.44
C THR A 127 -11.61 7.22 -17.93
N ALA A 128 -12.82 7.06 -18.46
CA ALA A 128 -13.06 6.97 -19.90
C ALA A 128 -12.83 8.31 -20.62
N HIS A 129 -12.93 9.43 -19.90
CA HIS A 129 -12.85 10.77 -20.46
C HIS A 129 -11.89 11.66 -19.66
N ALA A 130 -11.14 12.49 -20.38
CA ALA A 130 -10.24 13.49 -19.80
C ALA A 130 -10.92 14.85 -19.63
N LEU A 131 -12.25 14.87 -19.49
CA LEU A 131 -12.99 16.12 -19.33
C LEU A 131 -12.64 16.72 -17.98
N ASP A 132 -12.49 18.05 -17.94
CA ASP A 132 -12.16 18.77 -16.71
C ASP A 132 -13.15 18.43 -15.57
N SER A 133 -14.43 18.20 -15.90
CA SER A 133 -15.45 17.80 -14.93
C SER A 133 -15.13 16.48 -14.22
N ASP A 134 -14.62 15.47 -14.93
CA ASP A 134 -14.30 14.16 -14.35
C ASP A 134 -13.04 14.24 -13.49
N VAL A 135 -12.08 15.03 -13.92
CA VAL A 135 -10.88 15.36 -13.13
C VAL A 135 -11.26 16.10 -11.85
N GLN A 136 -12.13 17.11 -11.93
CA GLN A 136 -12.59 17.83 -10.74
C GLN A 136 -13.39 16.91 -9.80
N ALA A 137 -14.25 16.05 -10.33
CA ALA A 137 -15.05 15.12 -9.54
C ALA A 137 -14.17 14.09 -8.80
N SER A 138 -13.16 13.53 -9.46
CA SER A 138 -12.19 12.60 -8.85
C SER A 138 -11.34 13.27 -7.76
N LEU A 139 -10.83 14.48 -8.01
CA LEU A 139 -10.10 15.24 -6.99
C LEU A 139 -10.98 15.59 -5.79
N ALA A 140 -12.23 16.00 -6.03
CA ALA A 140 -13.20 16.31 -4.96
C ALA A 140 -13.61 15.06 -4.16
N ALA A 141 -13.57 13.87 -4.77
CA ALA A 141 -13.72 12.59 -4.07
C ALA A 141 -12.47 12.18 -3.26
N GLY A 142 -11.37 12.93 -3.40
CA GLY A 142 -10.12 12.71 -2.69
C GLY A 142 -9.15 11.78 -3.41
N MET A 143 -9.34 11.50 -4.70
CA MET A 143 -8.35 10.78 -5.51
C MET A 143 -7.12 11.67 -5.78
N ASP A 144 -5.95 11.05 -5.93
CA ASP A 144 -4.68 11.79 -5.97
C ASP A 144 -4.21 12.08 -7.41
N GLU A 145 -4.61 11.25 -8.37
CA GLU A 145 -4.25 11.40 -9.78
C GLU A 145 -5.26 10.70 -10.70
N HIS A 146 -5.29 11.07 -11.98
CA HIS A 146 -6.15 10.47 -12.99
C HIS A 146 -5.34 9.91 -14.16
N LEU A 147 -5.83 8.81 -14.73
CA LEU A 147 -5.36 8.18 -15.95
C LEU A 147 -6.55 7.94 -16.87
N THR A 148 -6.35 8.24 -18.15
CA THR A 148 -7.37 8.04 -19.18
C THR A 148 -7.31 6.62 -19.72
N LYS A 149 -8.47 6.01 -19.94
CA LYS A 149 -8.63 4.79 -20.73
C LYS A 149 -8.61 5.12 -22.24
N PRO A 150 -8.15 4.19 -23.11
CA PRO A 150 -7.54 2.91 -22.77
C PRO A 150 -6.17 3.09 -22.11
N LEU A 151 -5.82 2.18 -21.21
CA LEU A 151 -4.52 2.20 -20.55
C LEU A 151 -3.42 1.98 -21.58
N ASP A 152 -2.38 2.82 -21.51
CA ASP A 152 -1.12 2.63 -22.23
C ASP A 152 -0.04 2.19 -21.23
N PHE A 153 0.74 1.17 -21.60
CA PHE A 153 1.75 0.58 -20.72
C PHE A 153 2.79 1.59 -20.25
N VAL A 154 3.32 2.41 -21.16
CA VAL A 154 4.39 3.37 -20.86
C VAL A 154 3.86 4.47 -19.94
N SER A 155 2.69 5.02 -20.27
CA SER A 155 2.00 6.02 -19.46
C SER A 155 1.69 5.48 -18.08
N LEU A 156 1.05 4.31 -17.96
CA LEU A 156 0.72 3.70 -16.68
C LEU A 156 1.97 3.50 -15.81
N ARG A 157 3.05 2.95 -16.38
CA ARG A 157 4.32 2.74 -15.69
C ARG A 157 4.91 4.04 -15.15
N LEU A 158 4.92 5.09 -15.97
CA LEU A 158 5.43 6.41 -15.58
C LEU A 158 4.61 7.02 -14.44
N ARG A 159 3.28 6.91 -14.47
CA ARG A 159 2.40 7.45 -13.43
C ARG A 159 2.54 6.66 -12.13
N LEU A 160 2.54 5.32 -12.18
CA LEU A 160 2.73 4.47 -11.00
C LEU A 160 4.08 4.72 -10.31
N GLY A 161 5.16 4.89 -11.08
CA GLY A 161 6.50 5.14 -10.53
C GLY A 161 6.65 6.46 -9.76
N ARG A 162 5.65 7.35 -9.78
CA ARG A 162 5.59 8.56 -8.93
C ARG A 162 5.13 8.25 -7.51
N TRP A 163 4.43 7.13 -7.31
CA TRP A 163 3.74 6.78 -6.08
C TRP A 163 4.31 5.55 -5.40
N VAL A 164 4.81 4.58 -6.17
CA VAL A 164 5.37 3.33 -5.65
C VAL A 164 6.75 3.05 -6.23
N ALA A 165 7.60 2.39 -5.44
CA ALA A 165 8.92 1.96 -5.89
C ALA A 165 8.78 0.83 -6.92
N MET A 166 9.15 1.12 -8.18
CA MET A 166 9.05 0.15 -9.25
C MET A 166 10.15 -0.93 -9.12
N PRO A 167 9.82 -2.23 -9.22
CA PRO A 167 10.81 -3.29 -9.28
C PRO A 167 11.79 -3.06 -10.43
N GLN A 168 13.08 -3.31 -10.19
CA GLN A 168 14.09 -3.26 -11.24
C GLN A 168 13.96 -4.52 -12.10
N SER A 169 13.74 -4.37 -13.41
CA SER A 169 13.86 -5.49 -14.34
C SER A 169 15.30 -6.02 -14.28
N SER A 170 15.46 -7.28 -13.86
CA SER A 170 16.73 -8.01 -13.92
C SER A 170 16.96 -8.61 -15.30
#